data_AF-A0A1V3I781-F1
#
_entry.id   AF-A0A1V3I781-F1
#
_cell.length_a   1.000
_cell.length_b   1.000
_cell.length_c   1.000
_cell.angle_alpha   90.00
_cell.angle_beta   90.00
_cell.angle_gamma   90.00
#
_symmetry.space_group_name_H-M   'P 1'
#
loop_
_entity.id
_entity.type
_entity.pdbx_description
1 polymer ?
#
loop_
_entity_poly.entity_id
_entity_poly.type
_entity_poly.pdbx_seq_one_letter_code
_entity_poly.pdbx_strand_id
1 'polypeptide(L)'
;MNKVILQWGDFMKIKLIDLRAFPIDILKLIKGDFECDYIFSLKKEDQIDFNLLSPSGLFSNLSIEGWCYFLPIAQREWLNNYTKIIDDFFYSFCFNFTYEIDDEYDIGTLLSMIDKDNLIRLRDWLIYVLVFKSEQKFVKNSEDNIRLMIVRINDYLGGDNIFLRG
;
A
#
# COMPACT_ATOMS: atom_id res chain seq x y z
N MET A 1 -2.25 8.71 -29.48
CA MET A 1 -2.69 8.23 -28.16
C MET A 1 -2.81 6.71 -28.21
N ASN A 2 -1.84 6.00 -27.66
CA ASN A 2 -1.85 4.53 -27.64
C ASN A 2 -2.70 4.04 -26.47
N LYS A 3 -3.84 3.40 -26.77
CA LYS A 3 -4.60 2.64 -25.77
C LYS A 3 -3.84 1.35 -25.47
N VAL A 4 -3.31 1.22 -24.25
CA VAL A 4 -2.81 -0.06 -23.75
C VAL A 4 -4.01 -0.84 -23.21
N ILE A 5 -4.43 -1.88 -23.94
CA ILE A 5 -5.40 -2.86 -23.45
C ILE A 5 -4.58 -3.96 -22.80
N LEU A 6 -4.50 -3.96 -21.47
CA LEU A 6 -3.78 -4.99 -20.70
C LEU A 6 -4.60 -6.29 -20.75
N GLN A 7 -3.99 -7.40 -21.16
CA GLN A 7 -4.65 -8.69 -21.24
C GLN A 7 -4.51 -9.46 -19.92
N TRP A 8 -5.45 -10.35 -19.61
CA TRP A 8 -5.43 -11.22 -18.41
C TRP A 8 -4.10 -11.96 -18.20
N GLY A 9 -3.42 -12.36 -19.29
CA GLY A 9 -2.12 -13.03 -19.24
C GLY A 9 -0.98 -12.16 -18.71
N ASP A 10 -1.10 -10.83 -18.82
CA ASP A 10 -0.09 -9.87 -18.35
C ASP A 10 -0.08 -9.75 -16.82
N PHE A 11 -1.24 -9.98 -16.18
CA PHE A 11 -1.41 -9.88 -14.71
C PHE A 11 -1.12 -11.18 -13.95
N MET A 12 -0.98 -12.33 -14.62
CA MET A 12 -0.58 -13.61 -13.99
C MET A 12 0.87 -13.59 -13.45
N LYS A 13 1.59 -12.47 -13.60
CA LYS A 13 2.96 -12.25 -13.13
C LYS A 13 3.12 -10.94 -12.34
N ILE A 14 2.07 -10.50 -11.63
CA ILE A 14 2.21 -9.31 -10.76
C ILE A 14 3.38 -9.53 -9.81
N LYS A 15 4.37 -8.67 -9.95
CA LYS A 15 5.49 -8.60 -9.02
C LYS A 15 5.05 -7.67 -7.89
N LEU A 16 5.07 -8.17 -6.66
CA LEU A 16 4.82 -7.35 -5.48
C LEU A 16 6.06 -6.52 -5.15
N ILE A 17 5.86 -5.47 -4.34
CA ILE A 17 6.96 -4.67 -3.81
C ILE A 17 7.99 -5.60 -3.12
N ASP A 18 9.28 -5.40 -3.37
CA ASP A 18 10.35 -6.19 -2.75
C ASP A 18 10.33 -5.99 -1.21
N LEU A 19 10.32 -7.09 -0.44
CA LEU A 19 10.35 -7.03 1.03
C LEU A 19 11.61 -6.33 1.56
N ARG A 20 12.70 -6.39 0.79
CA ARG A 20 14.00 -5.83 1.20
C ARG A 20 14.10 -4.33 0.96
N ALA A 21 13.09 -3.72 0.31
CA ALA A 21 13.08 -2.30 0.03
C ALA A 21 13.05 -1.46 1.32
N PHE A 22 12.47 -2.00 2.40
CA PHE A 22 12.29 -1.30 3.66
C PHE A 22 12.84 -2.14 4.82
N PRO A 23 14.13 -2.00 5.17
CA PRO A 23 14.67 -2.66 6.35
C PRO A 23 13.99 -2.13 7.62
N ILE A 24 13.79 -3.01 8.60
CA ILE A 24 13.10 -2.64 9.85
C ILE A 24 13.94 -1.64 10.66
N ASP A 25 13.31 -0.52 11.03
CA ASP A 25 13.77 0.41 12.04
C ASP A 25 12.57 0.74 12.93
N ILE A 26 12.41 -0.04 14.01
CA ILE A 26 11.19 -0.06 14.84
C ILE A 26 10.86 1.32 15.39
N LEU A 27 11.88 2.10 15.76
CA LEU A 27 11.74 3.46 16.28
C LEU A 27 11.15 4.43 15.26
N LYS A 28 11.20 4.08 13.98
CA LYS A 28 10.64 4.86 12.89
C LYS A 28 9.30 4.34 12.41
N LEU A 29 8.76 3.22 12.90
CA LEU A 29 7.50 2.66 12.37
C LEU A 29 6.26 3.40 12.88
N ILE A 30 6.37 4.05 14.03
CA ILE A 30 5.26 4.67 14.75
C ILE A 30 5.56 6.15 14.98
N LYS A 31 4.54 7.00 14.86
CA LYS A 31 4.57 8.43 15.17
C LYS A 31 4.37 8.67 16.67
N GLY A 32 5.09 9.66 17.19
CA GLY A 32 4.92 10.16 18.56
C GLY A 32 5.10 9.08 19.62
N ASP A 33 4.38 9.22 20.74
CA ASP A 33 4.49 8.36 21.91
C ASP A 33 3.52 7.15 21.87
N PHE A 34 3.06 6.75 20.68
CA PHE A 34 2.13 5.63 20.58
C PHE A 34 2.85 4.30 20.86
N GLU A 35 2.44 3.62 21.93
CA GLU A 35 3.03 2.34 22.34
C GLU A 35 2.22 1.17 21.80
N CYS A 36 2.86 0.33 20.97
CA CYS A 36 2.31 -0.93 20.52
C CYS A 36 3.26 -2.06 20.90
N ASP A 37 2.96 -2.75 22.02
CA ASP A 37 3.77 -3.84 22.58
C ASP A 37 4.20 -4.85 21.53
N TYR A 38 3.29 -5.19 20.61
CA TYR A 38 3.59 -6.11 19.52
C TYR A 38 4.71 -5.58 18.61
N ILE A 39 4.62 -4.33 18.13
CA ILE A 39 5.65 -3.75 17.26
C ILE A 39 6.98 -3.62 17.98
N PHE A 40 6.98 -3.18 19.24
CA PHE A 40 8.21 -3.06 20.04
C PHE A 40 8.83 -4.41 20.39
N SER A 41 8.05 -5.51 20.32
CA SER A 41 8.56 -6.86 20.53
C SER A 41 9.18 -7.50 19.28
N LEU A 42 8.98 -6.91 18.10
CA LEU A 42 9.45 -7.47 16.83
C LEU A 42 10.98 -7.54 16.75
N LYS A 43 11.47 -8.64 16.21
CA LYS A 43 12.86 -8.80 15.79
C LYS A 43 12.93 -8.76 14.27
N LYS A 44 14.15 -8.59 13.75
CA LYS A 44 14.41 -8.44 12.31
C LYS A 44 13.95 -9.64 11.48
N GLU A 45 13.95 -10.83 12.08
CA GLU A 45 13.58 -12.08 11.44
C GLU A 45 12.11 -12.48 11.68
N ASP A 46 11.39 -11.73 12.51
CA ASP A 46 10.03 -12.10 12.88
C ASP A 46 9.07 -11.89 11.70
N GLN A 47 8.15 -12.84 11.54
CA GLN A 47 7.02 -12.68 10.64
C GLN A 47 5.98 -11.76 11.29
N ILE A 48 5.50 -10.78 10.52
CA ILE A 48 4.44 -9.89 10.96
C ILE A 48 3.10 -10.62 10.90
N ASP A 49 2.44 -10.75 12.03
CA ASP A 49 1.05 -11.16 12.14
C ASP A 49 0.16 -9.91 12.14
N PHE A 50 -0.51 -9.69 11.01
CA PHE A 50 -1.42 -8.56 10.85
C PHE A 50 -2.59 -8.60 11.84
N ASN A 51 -2.97 -9.76 12.36
CA ASN A 51 -4.06 -9.85 13.34
C ASN A 51 -3.67 -9.23 14.69
N LEU A 52 -2.38 -9.24 15.02
CA LEU A 52 -1.86 -8.60 16.24
C LEU A 52 -1.72 -7.07 16.09
N LEU A 53 -1.93 -6.54 14.88
CA LEU A 53 -1.95 -5.10 14.59
C LEU A 53 -3.35 -4.46 14.81
N SER A 54 -4.40 -5.27 14.97
CA SER A 54 -5.81 -4.83 15.11
C SER A 54 -6.30 -5.02 16.54
N PRO A 55 -6.16 -4.04 17.44
CA PRO A 55 -7.21 -3.01 17.59
C PRO A 55 -6.73 -1.65 18.13
N SER A 56 -5.43 -1.36 18.12
CA SER A 56 -4.85 -0.28 18.92
C SER A 56 -4.91 1.11 18.27
N GLY A 57 -5.57 1.28 17.11
CA GLY A 57 -5.49 2.54 16.35
C GLY A 57 -4.13 2.74 15.69
N LEU A 58 -3.36 1.66 15.54
CA LEU A 58 -2.00 1.67 14.99
C LEU A 58 -1.90 2.40 13.65
N PHE A 59 -2.81 2.14 12.71
CA PHE A 59 -2.71 2.71 11.35
C PHE A 59 -2.75 4.23 11.33
N SER A 60 -3.48 4.85 12.26
CA SER A 60 -3.48 6.31 12.41
C SER A 60 -2.14 6.85 12.93
N ASN A 61 -1.36 5.99 13.58
CA ASN A 61 -0.08 6.31 14.20
C ASN A 61 1.11 5.76 13.43
N LEU A 62 0.94 5.21 12.22
CA LEU A 62 2.06 4.77 11.40
C LEU A 62 2.76 5.99 10.79
N SER A 63 4.08 6.06 10.90
CA SER A 63 4.87 7.01 10.11
C SER A 63 4.85 6.63 8.62
N ILE A 64 5.40 7.47 7.74
CA ILE A 64 5.55 7.10 6.32
C ILE A 64 6.47 5.87 6.17
N GLU A 65 7.54 5.78 6.96
CA GLU A 65 8.41 4.61 7.04
C GLU A 65 7.64 3.36 7.46
N GLY A 66 6.74 3.49 8.44
CA GLY A 66 5.86 2.43 8.89
C GLY A 66 4.96 1.94 7.77
N TRP A 67 4.30 2.85 7.06
CA TRP A 67 3.51 2.51 5.87
C TRP A 67 4.34 1.78 4.82
N CYS A 68 5.52 2.29 4.47
CA CYS A 68 6.41 1.66 3.50
C CYS A 68 6.83 0.26 3.94
N TYR A 69 7.16 0.07 5.22
CA TYR A 69 7.55 -1.22 5.78
C TYR A 69 6.43 -2.25 5.69
N PHE A 70 5.21 -1.89 6.12
CA PHE A 70 4.08 -2.82 6.15
C PHE A 70 3.47 -3.10 4.77
N LEU A 71 3.57 -2.17 3.83
CA LEU A 71 2.94 -2.27 2.50
C LEU A 71 3.30 -3.56 1.72
N PRO A 72 4.57 -3.95 1.52
CA PRO A 72 4.90 -5.20 0.84
C PRO A 72 4.38 -6.43 1.61
N ILE A 73 4.35 -6.39 2.94
CA ILE A 73 3.89 -7.52 3.74
C ILE A 73 2.36 -7.65 3.60
N ALA A 74 1.63 -6.54 3.71
CA ALA A 74 0.18 -6.49 3.48
C ALA A 74 -0.19 -7.01 2.09
N GLN A 75 0.56 -6.67 1.04
CA GLN A 75 0.31 -7.17 -0.32
C GLN A 75 0.38 -8.70 -0.42
N ARG A 76 1.30 -9.33 0.33
CA ARG A 76 1.47 -10.78 0.35
C ARG A 76 0.39 -11.46 1.17
N GLU A 77 0.12 -10.93 2.35
CA GLU A 77 -0.92 -11.47 3.23
C GLU A 77 -2.30 -11.35 2.58
N TRP A 78 -2.59 -10.25 1.88
CA TRP A 78 -3.85 -10.10 1.14
C TRP A 78 -4.05 -11.17 0.06
N LEU A 79 -2.97 -11.62 -0.59
CA LEU A 79 -3.02 -12.66 -1.62
C LEU A 79 -3.05 -14.08 -1.05
N ASN A 80 -2.37 -14.33 0.08
CA ASN A 80 -2.15 -15.67 0.60
C ASN A 80 -3.03 -16.03 1.81
N ASN A 81 -3.22 -15.09 2.75
CA ASN A 81 -3.88 -15.29 4.03
C ASN A 81 -4.78 -14.09 4.36
N TYR A 82 -5.75 -13.82 3.49
CA TYR A 82 -6.63 -12.66 3.61
C TYR A 82 -7.34 -12.60 4.98
N THR A 83 -7.28 -11.42 5.61
CA THR A 83 -8.02 -11.07 6.83
C THR A 83 -8.58 -9.65 6.71
N LYS A 84 -9.66 -9.36 7.46
CA LYS A 84 -10.31 -8.05 7.45
C LYS A 84 -9.34 -6.90 7.80
N ILE A 85 -8.39 -7.15 8.70
CA ILE A 85 -7.42 -6.12 9.11
C ILE A 85 -6.52 -5.67 7.95
N ILE A 86 -6.24 -6.54 6.98
CA ILE A 86 -5.45 -6.18 5.79
C ILE A 86 -6.27 -5.27 4.88
N ASP A 87 -7.58 -5.51 4.76
CA ASP A 87 -8.50 -4.60 4.07
C ASP A 87 -8.56 -3.23 4.77
N ASP A 88 -8.62 -3.21 6.11
CA ASP A 88 -8.59 -1.98 6.89
C ASP A 88 -7.25 -1.23 6.69
N PHE A 89 -6.12 -1.95 6.60
CA PHE A 89 -4.80 -1.37 6.29
C PHE A 89 -4.80 -0.68 4.93
N PHE A 90 -5.25 -1.36 3.87
CA PHE A 90 -5.24 -0.78 2.53
C PHE A 90 -6.25 0.35 2.36
N TYR A 91 -7.40 0.27 3.04
CA TYR A 91 -8.35 1.38 3.13
C TYR A 91 -7.68 2.61 3.72
N SER A 92 -7.05 2.47 4.90
CA SER A 92 -6.34 3.56 5.57
C SER A 92 -5.16 4.08 4.76
N PHE A 93 -4.38 3.20 4.13
CA PHE A 93 -3.27 3.59 3.26
C PHE A 93 -3.76 4.47 2.12
N CYS A 94 -4.74 4.01 1.35
CA CYS A 94 -5.25 4.79 0.21
C CYS A 94 -5.85 6.11 0.71
N PHE A 95 -6.67 6.07 1.75
CA PHE A 95 -7.34 7.26 2.30
C PHE A 95 -6.36 8.34 2.80
N ASN A 96 -5.34 7.96 3.58
CA ASN A 96 -4.37 8.92 4.14
C ASN A 96 -3.54 9.61 3.06
N PHE A 97 -3.06 8.85 2.06
CA PHE A 97 -2.18 9.41 1.02
C PHE A 97 -2.94 10.05 -0.15
N THR A 98 -4.25 9.81 -0.32
CA THR A 98 -5.01 10.50 -1.37
C THR A 98 -5.58 11.84 -0.94
N TYR A 99 -5.95 11.97 0.33
CA TYR A 99 -6.62 13.16 0.85
C TYR A 99 -5.71 14.10 1.64
N GLU A 100 -4.43 13.75 1.81
CA GLU A 100 -3.42 14.59 2.49
C GLU A 100 -3.97 15.12 3.82
N ILE A 101 -4.55 14.22 4.63
CA ILE A 101 -5.38 14.59 5.79
C ILE A 101 -4.54 15.26 6.89
N ASP A 102 -3.23 15.06 6.84
CA ASP A 102 -2.25 15.60 7.77
C ASP A 102 -1.05 16.10 6.96
N ASP A 103 -0.41 17.19 7.41
CA ASP A 103 0.79 17.75 6.77
C ASP A 103 1.94 16.72 6.72
N GLU A 104 1.88 15.69 7.58
CA GLU A 104 2.81 14.57 7.59
C GLU A 104 2.51 13.46 6.57
N TYR A 105 1.30 13.38 5.99
CA TYR A 105 0.94 12.38 4.99
C TYR A 105 0.93 13.00 3.59
N ASP A 106 2.11 13.43 3.17
CA ASP A 106 2.34 13.89 1.81
C ASP A 106 2.62 12.71 0.88
N ILE A 107 1.79 12.56 -0.15
CA ILE A 107 1.98 11.55 -1.18
C ILE A 107 3.30 11.74 -1.94
N GLY A 108 3.77 12.98 -2.13
CA GLY A 108 5.05 13.25 -2.75
C GLY A 108 6.21 12.61 -1.99
N THR A 109 6.20 12.74 -0.66
CA THR A 109 7.16 12.13 0.25
C THR A 109 7.09 10.62 0.21
N LEU A 110 5.89 10.02 0.31
CA LEU A 110 5.71 8.57 0.15
C LEU A 110 6.33 8.07 -1.16
N LEU A 111 5.98 8.72 -2.28
CA LEU A 111 6.46 8.32 -3.60
C LEU A 111 7.99 8.46 -3.72
N SER A 112 8.59 9.45 -3.06
CA SER A 112 10.05 9.63 -3.06
C SER A 112 10.82 8.56 -2.27
N MET A 113 10.16 7.90 -1.31
CA MET A 113 10.77 6.85 -0.48
C MET A 113 10.74 5.48 -1.15
N ILE A 114 9.84 5.26 -2.10
CA ILE A 114 9.71 3.99 -2.82
C ILE A 114 10.50 4.11 -4.13
N ASP A 115 11.44 3.18 -4.37
CA ASP A 115 12.17 3.19 -5.63
C ASP A 115 11.24 2.98 -6.83
N LYS A 116 11.71 3.41 -8.00
CA LYS A 116 10.94 3.40 -9.25
C LYS A 116 10.34 2.04 -9.59
N ASP A 117 11.10 0.96 -9.39
CA ASP A 117 10.63 -0.39 -9.73
C ASP A 117 9.52 -0.83 -8.79
N ASN A 118 9.62 -0.51 -7.50
CA ASN A 118 8.60 -0.81 -6.52
C ASN A 118 7.35 0.07 -6.68
N LEU A 119 7.48 1.32 -7.14
CA LEU A 119 6.33 2.15 -7.52
C LEU A 119 5.55 1.56 -8.69
N ILE A 120 6.25 1.07 -9.72
CA ILE A 120 5.62 0.38 -10.86
C ILE A 120 4.84 -0.84 -10.36
N ARG A 121 5.43 -1.63 -9.45
CA ARG A 121 4.80 -2.81 -8.85
C ARG A 121 3.57 -2.46 -8.00
N LEU A 122 3.65 -1.39 -7.21
CA LEU A 122 2.52 -0.88 -6.45
C LEU A 122 1.37 -0.48 -7.37
N ARG A 123 1.66 0.32 -8.39
CA ARG A 123 0.68 0.74 -9.40
C ARG A 123 0.03 -0.47 -10.07
N ASP A 124 0.83 -1.40 -10.57
CA ASP A 124 0.31 -2.57 -11.29
C ASP A 124 -0.55 -3.46 -10.38
N TRP A 125 -0.20 -3.58 -9.10
CA TRP A 125 -1.03 -4.26 -8.10
C TRP A 125 -2.33 -3.51 -7.82
N LEU A 126 -2.31 -2.19 -7.69
CA LEU A 126 -3.52 -1.36 -7.53
C LEU A 126 -4.47 -1.50 -8.73
N ILE A 127 -3.92 -1.48 -9.95
CA ILE A 127 -4.68 -1.74 -11.18
C ILE A 127 -5.29 -3.14 -11.15
N TYR A 128 -4.51 -4.14 -10.73
CA TYR A 128 -5.01 -5.51 -10.64
C TYR A 128 -6.17 -5.66 -9.67
N VAL A 129 -6.05 -5.14 -8.45
CA VAL A 129 -7.13 -5.27 -7.46
C VAL A 129 -8.38 -4.52 -7.92
N LEU A 130 -8.21 -3.35 -8.54
CA LEU A 130 -9.31 -2.57 -9.10
C LEU A 130 -10.06 -3.33 -10.21
N VAL A 131 -9.33 -3.97 -11.13
CA VAL A 131 -9.92 -4.62 -12.31
C VAL A 131 -10.44 -6.02 -12.02
N PHE A 132 -9.71 -6.83 -11.24
CA PHE A 132 -10.00 -8.26 -11.08
C PHE A 132 -10.53 -8.63 -9.70
N LYS A 133 -10.50 -7.70 -8.76
CA LYS A 133 -10.92 -7.91 -7.38
C LYS A 133 -11.90 -6.82 -6.93
N SER A 134 -12.64 -6.23 -7.86
CA SER A 134 -13.64 -5.18 -7.63
C SER A 134 -14.69 -5.54 -6.57
N GLU A 135 -15.03 -6.82 -6.45
CA GLU A 135 -16.02 -7.31 -5.48
C GLU A 135 -15.47 -7.38 -4.04
N GLN A 136 -14.16 -7.23 -3.83
CA GLN A 136 -13.58 -7.24 -2.49
C GLN A 136 -13.95 -5.97 -1.72
N LYS A 137 -14.18 -6.11 -0.41
CA LYS A 137 -14.77 -5.05 0.42
C LYS A 137 -13.92 -3.78 0.43
N PHE A 138 -12.61 -3.89 0.67
CA PHE A 138 -11.68 -2.77 0.54
C PHE A 138 -11.78 -2.10 -0.83
N VAL A 139 -11.70 -2.88 -1.93
CA VAL A 139 -11.67 -2.33 -3.29
C VAL A 139 -12.94 -1.53 -3.57
N LYS A 140 -14.10 -2.10 -3.22
CA LYS A 140 -15.40 -1.43 -3.38
C LYS A 140 -15.50 -0.14 -2.56
N ASN A 141 -14.96 -0.14 -1.34
CA ASN A 141 -15.04 1.01 -0.44
C ASN A 141 -13.97 2.08 -0.73
N SER A 142 -12.95 1.76 -1.51
CA SER A 142 -11.81 2.64 -1.80
C SER A 142 -11.57 2.83 -3.29
N GLU A 143 -12.54 2.56 -4.15
CA GLU A 143 -12.37 2.59 -5.60
C GLU A 143 -11.78 3.93 -6.09
N ASP A 144 -12.37 5.05 -5.68
CA ASP A 144 -11.91 6.38 -6.05
C ASP A 144 -10.50 6.66 -5.52
N ASN A 145 -10.20 6.22 -4.29
CA ASN A 145 -8.87 6.40 -3.68
C ASN A 145 -7.82 5.56 -4.40
N ILE A 146 -8.14 4.32 -4.77
CA ILE A 146 -7.25 3.44 -5.54
C ILE A 146 -6.96 4.08 -6.91
N ARG A 147 -7.99 4.59 -7.60
CA ARG A 147 -7.83 5.30 -8.88
C ARG A 147 -6.94 6.52 -8.74
N LEU A 148 -7.15 7.33 -7.70
CA LEU A 148 -6.34 8.51 -7.44
C LEU A 148 -4.88 8.14 -7.12
N MET A 149 -4.63 7.12 -6.31
CA MET A 149 -3.26 6.62 -6.07
C MET A 149 -2.57 6.19 -7.37
N ILE A 150 -3.28 5.48 -8.26
CA ILE A 150 -2.73 5.07 -9.57
C ILE A 150 -2.31 6.29 -10.41
N VAL A 151 -3.16 7.32 -10.46
CA VAL A 151 -2.86 8.57 -11.19
C VAL A 151 -1.62 9.23 -10.60
N ARG A 152 -1.57 9.38 -9.27
CA ARG A 152 -0.44 10.03 -8.58
C ARG A 152 0.89 9.30 -8.80
N ILE A 153 0.87 7.97 -8.78
CA ILE A 153 2.06 7.16 -9.11
C ILE A 153 2.47 7.36 -10.57
N ASN A 154 1.52 7.38 -11.52
CA ASN A 154 1.82 7.61 -12.94
C ASN A 154 2.44 8.98 -13.18
N ASP A 155 1.85 10.03 -12.60
CA ASP A 155 2.36 11.41 -12.70
C ASP A 155 3.80 11.49 -12.15
N TYR A 156 4.06 10.88 -10.99
CA TYR A 156 5.39 10.85 -10.40
C TYR A 156 6.42 10.08 -11.24
N LEU A 157 6.00 8.97 -11.86
CA LEU A 157 6.85 8.19 -12.75
C LEU A 157 7.11 8.86 -14.11
N GLY A 158 6.46 10.00 -14.38
CA GLY A 158 6.50 10.70 -15.68
C GLY A 158 5.82 9.91 -16.80
N GLY A 159 4.86 9.04 -16.47
CA GLY A 159 4.12 8.22 -17.42
C GLY A 159 2.89 8.92 -17.97
N ASP A 160 2.53 8.62 -19.23
CA ASP A 160 1.23 9.01 -19.79
C ASP A 160 0.09 8.42 -18.94
N ASN A 161 -0.88 9.25 -18.56
CA ASN A 161 -2.02 8.86 -17.74
C ASN A 161 -2.77 7.64 -18.33
N ILE A 162 -2.68 6.49 -17.66
CA ILE A 162 -3.44 5.29 -18.01
C ILE A 162 -4.88 5.48 -17.50
N PHE A 163 -5.77 5.91 -18.38
CA PHE A 163 -7.20 6.00 -18.08
C PHE A 163 -7.84 4.61 -18.07
N LEU A 164 -8.07 4.05 -16.88
CA LEU A 164 -8.91 2.88 -16.69
C LEU A 164 -10.38 3.31 -16.67
N ARG A 165 -11.09 3.20 -17.80
CA ARG A 165 -12.55 3.35 -17.80
C ARG A 165 -13.19 2.10 -17.18
N GLY A 166 -14.12 2.34 -16.24
CA GLY A 166 -15.12 1.35 -15.84
C GLY A 166 -16.15 1.11 -16.93
#